data_AF-A0A9P5VE23-F1
#
_entry.id   AF-A0A9P5VE23-F1
#
_cell.length_a   1.000
_cell.length_b   1.000
_cell.length_c   1.000
_cell.angle_alpha   90.00
_cell.angle_beta   90.00
_cell.angle_gamma   90.00
#
_symmetry.space_group_name_H-M   'P 1'
#
loop_
_entity.id
_entity.type
_entity.pdbx_description
1 polymer ?
#
loop_
_entity_poly.entity_id
_entity_poly.type
_entity_poly.pdbx_seq_one_letter_code
_entity_poly.pdbx_strand_id
1 'polypeptide(L)'
;MILKLLPLNPHASIIDLDRETTTIGRNRAATITLPEVRLDISRIRYEIDVGADEAPIMVKGLGLNRIFLNGIVIDRGSLKALYHGDIIAFDQDLPSDPSFMLFDRRPNAPTRLDPEKGALIQKSAVPRRDADQHREQARKNCPHCRAGVDQVCKNLQLRNTIGVFLQYHPELQNDEDDNSSNEDIPL
;
A
#
# COMPACT_ATOMS: atom_id res chain seq x y z
N MET A 1 -20.20 -8.45 2.60
CA MET A 1 -19.12 -7.54 3.04
C MET A 1 -17.82 -8.00 2.42
N ILE A 2 -17.10 -7.15 1.69
CA ILE A 2 -15.79 -7.51 1.11
C ILE A 2 -14.71 -6.79 1.93
N LEU A 3 -14.08 -7.54 2.83
CA LEU A 3 -12.94 -7.08 3.61
C LEU A 3 -11.81 -8.08 3.44
N LYS A 4 -10.67 -7.61 2.91
CA LYS A 4 -9.55 -8.48 2.56
C LYS A 4 -8.22 -7.84 2.91
N LEU A 5 -7.21 -8.66 3.18
CA LEU A 5 -5.81 -8.23 3.11
C LEU A 5 -5.21 -8.71 1.79
N LEU A 6 -4.78 -7.76 0.99
CA LEU A 6 -4.14 -8.02 -0.29
C LEU A 6 -2.62 -8.13 -0.08
N PRO A 7 -2.00 -9.25 -0.46
CA PRO A 7 -0.56 -9.42 -0.33
C PRO A 7 0.15 -8.48 -1.30
N LEU A 8 1.17 -7.77 -0.81
CA LEU A 8 2.08 -6.97 -1.63
C LEU A 8 3.29 -7.77 -2.12
N ASN A 9 3.42 -9.01 -1.65
CA ASN A 9 4.41 -9.99 -2.07
C ASN A 9 3.72 -11.06 -2.93
N PRO A 10 4.24 -11.40 -4.13
CA PRO A 10 3.62 -12.36 -5.04
C PRO A 10 3.48 -13.79 -4.48
N HIS A 11 4.22 -14.13 -3.42
CA HIS A 11 4.19 -15.47 -2.82
C HIS A 11 3.19 -15.61 -1.68
N ALA A 12 2.56 -14.52 -1.24
CA ALA A 12 1.54 -14.56 -0.20
C ALA A 12 0.14 -14.64 -0.82
N SER A 13 -0.78 -15.34 -0.15
CA SER A 13 -2.18 -15.46 -0.57
C SER A 13 -3.01 -14.27 -0.08
N ILE A 14 -4.09 -13.97 -0.80
CA ILE A 14 -5.15 -13.08 -0.32
C ILE A 14 -5.79 -13.69 0.92
N ILE A 15 -6.10 -12.82 1.88
CA ILE A 15 -6.71 -13.18 3.15
C ILE A 15 -8.09 -12.53 3.19
N ASP A 16 -9.13 -13.33 3.37
CA ASP A 16 -10.45 -12.82 3.69
C ASP A 16 -10.56 -12.55 5.20
N LEU A 17 -11.04 -11.36 5.57
CA LEU A 17 -11.29 -10.96 6.95
C LEU A 17 -12.78 -11.12 7.25
N ASP A 18 -13.21 -12.38 7.39
CA ASP A 18 -14.60 -12.80 7.61
C ASP A 18 -14.95 -13.01 9.09
N ARG A 19 -13.95 -12.99 9.98
CA ARG A 19 -14.11 -13.15 11.44
C ARG A 19 -14.05 -11.82 12.16
N GLU A 20 -14.70 -11.76 13.31
CA GLU A 20 -14.57 -10.65 14.27
C GLU A 20 -13.10 -10.42 14.62
N THR A 21 -12.34 -11.50 14.85
CA THR A 21 -10.93 -11.42 15.18
C THR A 21 -10.09 -12.36 14.31
N THR A 22 -9.09 -11.79 13.65
CA THR A 22 -8.13 -12.52 12.82
C THR A 22 -6.74 -12.41 13.44
N THR A 23 -6.16 -13.55 13.83
CA THR A 23 -4.80 -13.60 14.35
C THR A 23 -3.82 -14.08 13.29
N ILE A 24 -2.64 -13.46 13.25
CA ILE A 24 -1.63 -13.73 12.23
C ILE A 24 -0.28 -13.96 12.92
N GLY A 25 0.37 -15.07 12.58
CA GLY A 25 1.66 -15.46 13.18
C GLY A 25 2.14 -16.81 12.68
N ARG A 26 3.25 -17.32 13.22
CA ARG A 26 3.79 -18.65 12.85
C ARG A 26 3.12 -19.82 13.59
N ASN A 27 2.26 -19.54 14.56
CA ASN A 27 1.54 -20.58 15.29
C ASN A 27 0.44 -21.16 14.41
N ARG A 28 0.35 -22.49 14.30
CA ARG A 28 -0.72 -23.18 13.57
C ARG A 28 -2.12 -22.91 14.13
N ALA A 29 -2.20 -22.46 15.39
CA ALA A 29 -3.45 -22.02 16.01
C ALA A 29 -3.87 -20.60 15.58
N ALA A 30 -3.02 -19.83 14.88
CA ALA A 30 -3.40 -18.54 14.34
C ALA A 30 -4.39 -18.72 13.19
N THR A 31 -5.31 -17.76 13.00
CA THR A 31 -6.21 -17.76 11.84
C THR A 31 -5.43 -17.84 10.54
N ILE A 32 -4.26 -17.19 10.51
CA ILE A 32 -3.37 -17.14 9.35
C ILE A 32 -1.97 -17.52 9.81
N THR A 33 -1.52 -18.66 9.28
CA THR A 33 -0.22 -19.20 9.61
C THR A 33 0.81 -18.73 8.59
N LEU A 34 1.77 -17.93 9.04
CA LEU A 34 2.95 -17.55 8.26
C LEU A 34 3.97 -18.70 8.27
N PRO A 35 4.85 -18.82 7.26
CA PRO A 35 5.81 -19.93 7.15
C PRO A 35 6.67 -20.12 8.41
N GLU A 36 6.74 -21.36 8.92
CA GLU A 36 7.45 -21.70 10.17
C GLU A 36 8.96 -21.42 10.12
N VAL A 37 9.56 -21.42 8.93
CA VAL A 37 11.00 -21.18 8.71
C VAL A 37 11.47 -19.79 9.16
N ARG A 38 10.55 -18.87 9.43
CA ARG A 38 10.86 -17.51 9.89
C ARG A 38 10.76 -17.37 11.41
N LEU A 39 11.88 -17.64 12.08
CA LEU A 39 12.01 -17.56 13.54
C LEU A 39 11.90 -16.13 14.09
N ASP A 40 12.10 -15.15 13.23
CA ASP A 40 11.89 -13.72 13.48
C ASP A 40 10.39 -13.34 13.42
N ILE A 41 9.48 -14.27 13.18
CA ILE A 41 8.05 -14.07 13.34
C ILE A 41 7.62 -14.65 14.69
N SER A 42 6.95 -13.84 15.51
CA SER A 42 6.38 -14.31 16.78
C SER A 42 5.28 -15.37 16.55
N ARG A 43 5.08 -16.29 17.51
CA ARG A 43 4.04 -17.33 17.44
C ARG A 43 2.68 -16.74 17.08
N ILE A 44 2.28 -15.70 17.79
CA ILE A 44 1.20 -14.79 17.39
C ILE A 44 1.84 -13.42 17.29
N ARG A 45 1.77 -12.81 16.11
CA ARG A 45 2.45 -11.54 15.85
C ARG A 45 1.49 -10.37 15.98
N TYR A 46 0.26 -10.50 15.48
CA TYR A 46 -0.77 -9.49 15.65
C TYR A 46 -2.17 -10.05 15.51
N GLU A 47 -3.10 -9.19 15.91
CA GLU A 47 -4.53 -9.40 15.90
C GLU A 47 -5.18 -8.24 15.15
N ILE A 48 -6.05 -8.58 14.20
CA ILE A 48 -6.94 -7.64 13.53
C ILE A 48 -8.35 -7.89 14.06
N ASP A 49 -8.95 -6.87 14.64
CA ASP A 49 -10.34 -6.85 15.07
C ASP A 49 -11.15 -6.07 14.03
N VAL A 50 -12.08 -6.75 13.37
CA VAL A 50 -12.91 -6.16 12.31
C VAL A 50 -14.05 -5.30 12.90
N GLY A 51 -14.41 -5.53 14.16
CA GLY A 51 -15.53 -4.88 14.82
C GLY A 51 -16.87 -5.10 14.11
N ALA A 52 -17.91 -4.38 14.56
CA ALA A 52 -19.20 -4.33 13.88
C ALA A 52 -19.11 -3.60 12.53
N ASP A 53 -20.14 -3.72 11.67
CA ASP A 53 -20.14 -3.23 10.27
C ASP A 53 -19.71 -1.77 10.08
N GLU A 54 -19.86 -0.91 11.09
CA GLU A 54 -19.50 0.52 11.04
C GLU A 54 -18.29 0.88 11.92
N ALA A 55 -17.77 -0.09 12.68
CA ALA A 55 -16.62 0.14 13.54
C ALA A 55 -15.32 0.24 12.73
N PRO A 56 -14.36 1.06 13.19
CA PRO A 56 -13.02 1.04 12.63
C PRO A 56 -12.40 -0.34 12.85
N ILE A 57 -11.71 -0.84 11.83
CA ILE A 57 -10.92 -2.06 11.95
C ILE A 57 -9.70 -1.70 12.79
N MET A 58 -9.42 -2.49 13.81
CA MET A 58 -8.32 -2.23 14.72
C MET A 58 -7.22 -3.27 14.51
N VAL A 59 -5.97 -2.84 14.55
CA VAL A 59 -4.80 -3.71 14.59
C VAL A 59 -4.10 -3.57 15.93
N LYS A 60 -3.70 -4.71 16.50
CA LYS A 60 -2.94 -4.79 17.74
C LYS A 60 -1.67 -5.60 17.56
N GLY A 61 -0.52 -4.99 17.83
CA GLY A 61 0.76 -5.70 17.84
C GLY A 61 0.91 -6.55 19.10
N LEU A 62 1.04 -7.87 18.95
CA LEU A 62 1.19 -8.80 20.08
C LEU A 62 2.61 -9.39 20.20
N GLY A 63 3.32 -9.44 19.08
CA GLY A 63 4.66 -10.02 18.96
C GLY A 63 5.76 -9.22 19.66
N LEU A 64 6.91 -9.87 19.83
CA LEU A 64 8.12 -9.22 20.32
C LEU A 64 8.74 -8.29 19.29
N ASN A 65 8.62 -8.67 18.01
CA ASN A 65 9.13 -7.89 16.90
C ASN A 65 8.12 -6.85 16.47
N ARG A 66 8.65 -5.70 16.06
CA ARG A 66 7.88 -4.54 15.62
C ARG A 66 7.02 -4.89 14.41
N ILE A 67 5.94 -4.12 14.28
CA ILE A 67 5.04 -4.13 13.13
C ILE A 67 4.97 -2.70 12.66
N PHE A 68 4.85 -2.54 11.35
CA PHE A 68 4.83 -1.24 10.71
C PHE A 68 3.47 -1.06 10.06
N LEU A 69 2.84 0.09 10.31
CA LEU A 69 1.64 0.55 9.63
C LEU A 69 2.00 1.77 8.80
N ASN A 70 1.96 1.63 7.49
CA ASN A 70 2.42 2.65 6.53
C ASN A 70 3.85 3.14 6.85
N GLY A 71 4.74 2.22 7.22
CA GLY A 71 6.13 2.53 7.62
C GLY A 71 6.29 3.09 9.04
N ILE A 72 5.21 3.34 9.79
CA ILE A 72 5.26 3.80 11.17
C ILE A 72 5.22 2.61 12.13
N VAL A 73 6.14 2.56 13.08
CA VAL A 73 6.19 1.51 14.10
C VAL A 73 4.93 1.53 14.97
N ILE A 74 4.31 0.37 15.15
CA ILE A 74 3.27 0.11 16.13
C ILE A 74 3.91 -0.54 17.35
N ASP A 75 3.75 0.10 18.51
CA ASP A 75 4.23 -0.45 19.78
C ASP A 75 3.43 -1.68 20.21
N ARG A 76 4.10 -2.61 20.91
CA ARG A 76 3.47 -3.82 21.42
C ARG A 76 2.32 -3.48 22.39
N GLY A 77 1.17 -4.10 22.18
CA GLY A 77 -0.05 -3.89 22.94
C GLY A 77 -0.85 -2.66 22.52
N SER A 78 -0.28 -1.78 21.69
CA SER A 78 -1.01 -0.60 21.19
C SER A 78 -2.04 -1.01 20.13
N LEU A 79 -3.18 -0.34 20.17
CA LEU A 79 -4.27 -0.48 19.21
C LEU A 79 -4.22 0.70 18.24
N LYS A 80 -4.30 0.40 16.94
CA LYS A 80 -4.34 1.40 15.87
C LYS A 80 -5.50 1.10 14.94
N ALA A 81 -6.21 2.14 14.50
CA ALA A 81 -7.21 2.00 13.46
C ALA A 81 -6.52 1.75 12.11
N LEU A 82 -7.10 0.85 11.32
CA LEU A 82 -6.75 0.59 9.94
C LEU A 82 -7.82 1.18 9.01
N TYR A 83 -7.37 1.75 7.92
CA TYR A 83 -8.19 2.32 6.86
C TYR A 83 -7.93 1.63 5.53
N HIS A 84 -8.88 1.76 4.60
CA HIS A 84 -8.69 1.27 3.23
C HIS A 84 -7.37 1.79 2.64
N GLY A 85 -6.56 0.89 2.09
CA GLY A 85 -5.26 1.17 1.49
C GLY A 85 -4.09 1.20 2.47
N ASP A 86 -4.33 1.11 3.78
CA ASP A 86 -3.25 1.04 4.76
C ASP A 86 -2.43 -0.25 4.58
N ILE A 87 -1.10 -0.13 4.72
CA ILE A 87 -0.14 -1.21 4.55
C ILE A 87 0.39 -1.66 5.92
N ILE A 88 0.27 -2.96 6.19
CA ILE A 88 0.84 -3.64 7.35
C ILE A 88 2.09 -4.40 6.89
N ALA A 89 3.23 -4.14 7.51
CA ALA A 89 4.50 -4.81 7.22
C ALA A 89 5.16 -5.33 8.51
N PHE A 90 5.97 -6.39 8.37
CA PHE A 90 6.68 -7.01 9.49
C PHE A 90 8.13 -6.57 9.63
N ASP A 91 8.68 -5.99 8.58
CA ASP A 91 10.02 -5.45 8.52
C ASP A 91 9.97 -4.19 7.64
N GLN A 92 10.76 -3.19 8.00
CA GLN A 92 10.81 -1.92 7.31
C GLN A 92 11.60 -2.04 5.99
N ASP A 93 12.56 -2.95 5.95
CA ASP A 93 13.63 -2.94 4.93
C ASP A 93 13.63 -4.17 4.03
N LEU A 94 12.81 -5.19 4.32
CA LEU A 94 12.82 -6.45 3.59
C LEU A 94 11.71 -6.52 2.53
N PRO A 95 12.02 -6.43 1.22
CA PRO A 95 11.03 -6.61 0.16
C PRO A 95 10.45 -8.03 0.13
N SER A 96 11.14 -9.00 0.74
CA SER A 96 10.68 -10.37 0.90
C SER A 96 9.68 -10.57 2.02
N ASP A 97 9.49 -9.58 2.90
CA ASP A 97 8.61 -9.73 4.04
C ASP A 97 7.15 -9.70 3.62
N PRO A 98 6.31 -10.59 4.19
CA PRO A 98 4.90 -10.58 3.87
C PRO A 98 4.33 -9.24 4.34
N SER A 99 3.91 -8.43 3.38
CA SER A 99 3.28 -7.15 3.63
C SER A 99 1.89 -7.21 3.02
N PHE A 100 0.94 -6.57 3.68
CA PHE A 100 -0.46 -6.67 3.34
C PHE A 100 -1.09 -5.29 3.28
N MET A 101 -1.87 -5.03 2.24
CA MET A 101 -2.69 -3.83 2.12
C MET A 101 -4.13 -4.15 2.50
N LEU A 102 -4.74 -3.33 3.36
CA LEU A 102 -6.14 -3.47 3.72
C LEU A 102 -7.02 -3.04 2.54
N PHE A 103 -7.90 -3.93 2.11
CA PHE A 103 -8.92 -3.66 1.11
C PHE A 103 -10.31 -3.73 1.75
N ASP A 104 -10.80 -2.57 2.17
CA ASP A 104 -12.13 -2.41 2.75
C ASP A 104 -13.11 -1.83 1.73
N ARG A 105 -14.12 -2.61 1.32
CA ARG A 105 -15.22 -2.16 0.45
C ARG A 105 -16.57 -2.14 1.18
N ARG A 106 -16.57 -1.98 2.51
CA ARG A 106 -17.82 -1.71 3.25
C ARG A 106 -18.42 -0.38 2.78
N PRO A 107 -19.76 -0.27 2.61
CA PRO A 107 -20.41 0.95 2.13
C PRO A 107 -20.19 2.14 3.07
N ASN A 108 -20.08 1.88 4.37
CA ASN A 108 -19.85 2.87 5.42
C ASN A 108 -18.42 2.78 6.00
N ALA A 109 -17.45 2.32 5.19
CA ALA A 109 -16.07 2.22 5.66
C ALA A 109 -15.58 3.59 6.16
N PRO A 110 -15.05 3.66 7.39
CA PRO A 110 -14.54 4.92 7.91
C PRO A 110 -13.42 5.40 6.97
N THR A 111 -13.50 6.65 6.54
CA THR A 111 -12.43 7.30 5.79
C THR A 111 -11.44 7.89 6.78
N ARG A 112 -10.15 7.85 6.42
CA ARG A 112 -9.11 8.53 7.19
C ARG A 112 -9.42 10.01 7.14
N LEU A 113 -9.92 10.56 8.23
CA LEU A 113 -10.04 12.01 8.39
C LEU A 113 -8.60 12.53 8.40
N ASP A 114 -8.19 13.18 7.32
CA ASP A 114 -6.87 13.80 7.21
C ASP A 114 -6.67 14.68 8.45
N PRO A 115 -5.72 14.36 9.35
CA PRO A 115 -5.46 15.21 10.51
C PRO A 115 -5.01 16.62 10.08
N GLU A 116 -4.55 16.79 8.84
CA GLU A 116 -4.12 18.07 8.28
C GLU A 116 -5.23 18.89 7.60
N LYS A 117 -6.39 18.32 7.24
CA LYS A 117 -7.50 19.10 6.65
C LYS A 117 -8.31 19.93 7.65
N GLY A 118 -7.92 19.89 8.93
CA GLY A 118 -8.32 20.88 9.93
C GLY A 118 -7.60 22.24 9.78
N ALA A 119 -6.59 22.35 8.90
CA ALA A 119 -5.89 23.60 8.62
C ALA A 119 -6.07 24.02 7.15
N LEU A 120 -6.78 25.14 6.96
CA LEU A 120 -6.96 25.91 5.74
C LEU A 120 -5.76 25.87 4.76
N ILE A 121 -6.01 25.50 3.50
CA ILE A 121 -5.28 26.11 2.37
C ILE A 121 -6.29 26.48 1.27
N GLN A 122 -6.47 27.79 1.11
CA GLN A 122 -7.21 28.44 0.04
C GLN A 122 -6.58 28.10 -1.32
N LYS A 123 -7.41 27.59 -2.24
CA LYS A 123 -7.03 27.38 -3.64
C LYS A 123 -6.82 28.74 -4.32
N SER A 124 -5.57 29.08 -4.63
CA SER A 124 -5.27 30.12 -5.62
C SER A 124 -5.29 29.50 -7.02
N ALA A 125 -6.19 29.99 -7.87
CA ALA A 125 -6.29 29.60 -9.27
C ALA A 125 -5.15 30.26 -10.08
N VAL A 126 -4.38 29.46 -10.81
CA VAL A 126 -3.42 29.94 -11.81
C VAL A 126 -4.00 29.67 -13.21
N PRO A 127 -4.03 30.66 -14.13
CA PRO A 127 -4.61 30.49 -15.46
C PRO A 127 -3.71 29.65 -16.37
N ARG A 128 -4.34 28.73 -17.12
CA ARG A 128 -3.73 27.82 -18.08
C ARG A 128 -3.69 28.45 -19.47
N ARG A 129 -2.54 28.96 -19.92
CA ARG A 129 -2.16 29.02 -21.34
C ARG A 129 -0.64 28.80 -21.44
N ASP A 130 -0.21 28.00 -22.41
CA ASP A 130 1.20 27.76 -22.84
C ASP A 130 1.96 26.55 -22.26
N ALA A 131 1.28 25.50 -21.76
CA ALA A 131 1.93 24.40 -21.01
C ALA A 131 2.43 23.18 -21.84
N ASP A 132 2.24 23.14 -23.17
CA ASP A 132 2.48 21.88 -23.92
C ASP A 132 3.89 21.74 -24.52
N GLN A 133 4.63 22.84 -24.80
CA GLN A 133 5.99 22.72 -25.36
C GLN A 133 7.10 22.57 -24.28
N HIS A 134 6.84 22.94 -23.02
CA HIS A 134 7.82 22.77 -21.93
C HIS A 134 7.74 21.41 -21.23
N ARG A 135 6.74 20.59 -21.57
CA ARG A 135 6.40 19.37 -20.83
C ARG A 135 7.34 18.19 -21.12
N GLU A 136 7.99 18.21 -22.27
CA GLU A 136 8.82 17.10 -22.74
C GLU A 136 10.27 17.18 -22.24
N GLN A 137 10.82 18.38 -22.05
CA GLN A 137 12.13 18.57 -21.40
C GLN A 137 12.07 18.43 -19.87
N ALA A 138 10.91 18.66 -19.25
CA ALA A 138 10.73 18.50 -17.80
C ALA A 138 10.71 17.04 -17.33
N ARG A 139 10.56 16.07 -18.25
CA ARG A 139 10.53 14.63 -17.90
C ARG A 139 11.90 14.02 -17.66
N LYS A 140 12.99 14.67 -18.10
CA LYS A 140 14.35 14.13 -17.98
C LYS A 140 15.12 14.65 -16.78
N ASN A 141 14.61 15.64 -16.05
CA ASN A 141 15.34 16.28 -14.95
C ASN A 141 14.52 16.27 -13.65
N CYS A 142 15.17 15.98 -12.52
CA CYS A 142 14.52 16.00 -11.22
C CYS A 142 14.02 17.42 -10.90
N PRO A 143 12.76 17.63 -10.48
CA PRO A 143 12.25 18.98 -10.22
C PRO A 143 12.92 19.66 -9.02
N HIS A 144 13.59 18.90 -8.15
CA HIS A 144 14.25 19.42 -6.96
C HIS A 144 15.70 19.84 -7.22
N CYS A 145 16.49 19.00 -7.90
CA CYS A 145 17.92 19.26 -8.12
C CYS A 145 18.30 19.51 -9.59
N ARG A 146 17.36 19.39 -10.53
CA ARG A 146 17.53 19.53 -12.00
C ARG A 146 18.57 18.61 -12.63
N ALA A 147 19.11 17.64 -11.88
CA ALA A 147 19.99 16.61 -12.42
C ALA A 147 19.21 15.72 -13.40
N GLY A 148 19.92 15.25 -14.44
CA GLY A 148 19.40 14.25 -15.38
C GLY A 148 18.97 13.00 -14.62
N VAL A 149 17.73 12.59 -14.81
CA VAL A 149 17.14 11.39 -14.20
C VAL A 149 17.41 10.22 -15.15
N ASP A 150 18.59 9.62 -15.01
CA ASP A 150 18.83 8.29 -15.57
C ASP A 150 18.07 7.28 -14.70
N GLN A 151 16.92 6.85 -15.22
CA GLN A 151 15.98 5.89 -14.65
C GLN A 151 15.05 6.39 -13.54
N VAL A 152 13.76 6.17 -13.79
CA VAL A 152 12.69 6.07 -12.78
C VAL A 152 13.20 5.11 -11.71
N CYS A 153 13.43 5.61 -10.51
CA CYS A 153 13.75 4.79 -9.35
C CYS A 153 12.78 3.61 -9.34
N LYS A 154 13.29 2.39 -9.51
CA LYS A 154 12.51 1.14 -9.54
C LYS A 154 11.95 0.90 -8.14
N ASN A 155 11.04 1.75 -7.71
CA ASN A 155 10.32 1.58 -6.47
C ASN A 155 9.40 0.38 -6.68
N LEU A 156 9.92 -0.79 -6.32
CA LEU A 156 9.24 -2.08 -6.41
C LEU A 156 7.91 -2.05 -5.69
N GLN A 157 7.81 -1.32 -4.57
CA GLN A 157 6.54 -1.15 -3.86
C GLN A 157 5.54 -0.41 -4.74
N LEU A 158 5.91 0.74 -5.31
CA LEU A 158 5.02 1.49 -6.21
C LEU A 158 4.61 0.65 -7.43
N ARG A 159 5.55 -0.11 -8.00
CA ARG A 159 5.28 -0.98 -9.15
C ARG A 159 4.33 -2.13 -8.79
N ASN A 160 4.51 -2.74 -7.62
CA ASN A 160 3.61 -3.78 -7.11
C ASN A 160 2.22 -3.21 -6.80
N THR A 161 2.15 -2.02 -6.19
CA THR A 161 0.87 -1.33 -5.92
C THR A 161 0.13 -1.02 -7.22
N ILE A 162 0.82 -0.49 -8.25
CA ILE A 162 0.24 -0.25 -9.56
C ILE A 162 -0.22 -1.57 -10.21
N GLY A 163 0.58 -2.64 -10.11
CA GLY A 163 0.21 -3.95 -10.66
C GLY A 163 -1.07 -4.51 -10.02
N VAL A 164 -1.16 -4.47 -8.68
CA VAL A 164 -2.38 -4.89 -7.96
C VAL A 164 -3.55 -3.98 -8.34
N PHE A 165 -3.35 -2.67 -8.43
CA PHE A 165 -4.39 -1.73 -8.83
C PHE A 165 -4.94 -2.03 -10.23
N LEU A 166 -4.07 -2.22 -11.23
CA LEU A 166 -4.45 -2.52 -12.60
C LEU A 166 -5.13 -3.89 -12.72
N GLN A 167 -4.79 -4.87 -11.88
CA GLN A 167 -5.49 -6.16 -11.84
C GLN A 167 -6.98 -6.01 -11.47
N TYR A 168 -7.32 -5.01 -10.66
CA TYR A 168 -8.71 -4.71 -10.28
C TYR A 168 -9.39 -3.68 -11.20
N HIS A 169 -8.63 -3.05 -12.10
CA HIS A 169 -9.06 -2.02 -13.05
C HIS A 169 -8.47 -2.27 -14.45
N PRO A 170 -8.83 -3.40 -15.10
CA PRO A 170 -8.27 -3.76 -16.41
C PRO A 170 -8.57 -2.73 -17.50
N GLU A 171 -9.62 -1.93 -17.36
CA GLU A 171 -9.96 -0.82 -18.27
C GLU A 171 -8.93 0.33 -18.27
N LEU A 172 -8.04 0.37 -17.28
CA LEU A 172 -6.97 1.37 -17.15
C LEU A 172 -5.61 0.81 -17.59
N GLN A 173 -5.55 -0.44 -18.03
CA GLN A 173 -4.33 -1.03 -18.56
C GLN A 173 -4.06 -0.38 -19.93
N ASN A 174 -2.91 0.31 -20.07
CA ASN A 174 -2.59 1.02 -21.32
C ASN A 174 -2.81 0.11 -22.53
N ASP A 175 -3.56 0.59 -23.51
CA ASP A 175 -3.72 -0.07 -24.80
C ASP A 175 -2.33 -0.23 -25.44
N GLU A 176 -2.05 -1.41 -26.02
CA GLU A 176 -0.75 -1.72 -26.64
C GLU A 176 -0.36 -0.74 -27.76
N ASP A 177 -1.30 0.06 -28.24
CA ASP A 177 -1.13 1.06 -29.29
C ASP A 177 -0.18 2.23 -28.90
N ASP A 178 -0.03 2.54 -27.61
CA ASP A 178 0.82 3.65 -27.14
C ASP A 178 2.34 3.36 -27.20
N ASN A 179 2.75 2.10 -27.44
CA ASN A 179 4.15 1.70 -27.47
C ASN A 179 4.79 1.69 -28.88
N SER A 180 4.06 2.12 -29.91
CA SER A 180 4.46 1.94 -31.32
C SER A 180 5.25 3.11 -31.95
N SER A 181 5.64 4.16 -31.21
CA SER A 181 6.17 5.40 -31.81
C SER A 181 7.69 5.62 -31.70
N ASN A 182 8.51 4.57 -31.55
CA ASN A 182 9.96 4.72 -31.35
C ASN A 182 10.83 3.95 -32.37
N GLU A 183 10.40 3.89 -33.64
CA GLU A 183 11.27 3.45 -34.74
C GLU A 183 11.82 4.67 -35.52
N ASP A 184 13.12 4.61 -35.76
CA ASP A 184 13.93 5.36 -36.75
C ASP A 184 14.29 6.83 -36.48
N ILE A 185 15.37 7.03 -35.71
CA ILE A 185 16.29 8.17 -35.92
C ILE A 185 17.58 7.60 -36.52
N PRO A 186 17.87 7.81 -37.81
CA PRO A 186 19.14 7.42 -38.41
C PRO A 186 20.31 8.24 -37.84
N LEU A 187 21.43 7.54 -37.59
CA LEU A 187 22.71 8.02 -37.05
C LEU A 187 23.34 9.16 -37.87
#